data_AF-A0A6G1K959-F1
#
_entry.id   AF-A0A6G1K959-F1
#
_cell.length_a   1.000
_cell.length_b   1.000
_cell.length_c   1.000
_cell.angle_alpha   90.00
_cell.angle_beta   90.00
_cell.angle_gamma   90.00
#
_symmetry.space_group_name_H-M   'P 1'
#
loop_
_entity.id
_entity.type
_entity.pdbx_description
1 polymer ?
#
loop_
_entity_poly.entity_id
_entity_poly.type
_entity_poly.pdbx_seq_one_letter_code
_entity_poly.pdbx_strand_id
1 'polypeptide(L)'
;MSLQNVWHHRKVADNSAKACWICYKPSTSVMITPDNKDFFYICLGHLSDKTFCSPDPEEVAAAAAQKKKQELEAEIEKVKKEYEEKQKIKREKRKAEKGKDKDKDAKKKEEDQDKEDEKENSDKLKELSKSRDESQADAGPRIYSLQKNFYQMRLDKIRNAEIAKRNRERMKNPTLFPSVPTGNP
;
A
#
# COMPACT_ATOMS: atom_id res chain seq x y z
N MET A 1 -20.83 13.81 -17.62
CA MET A 1 -19.53 13.92 -16.95
C MET A 1 -18.58 12.88 -17.52
N SER A 2 -17.34 13.23 -17.86
CA SER A 2 -16.30 12.24 -18.16
C SER A 2 -15.63 11.84 -16.84
N LEU A 3 -15.79 10.57 -16.46
CA LEU A 3 -14.92 9.95 -15.47
C LEU A 3 -13.64 9.51 -16.23
N GLN A 4 -12.49 9.50 -15.56
CA GLN A 4 -11.29 8.84 -16.09
C GLN A 4 -11.23 7.43 -15.53
N ASN A 5 -10.76 6.47 -16.32
CA ASN A 5 -10.62 5.08 -15.88
C ASN A 5 -9.30 4.84 -15.14
N VAL A 6 -9.07 5.65 -14.10
CA VAL A 6 -7.87 5.60 -13.26
C VAL A 6 -8.32 5.47 -11.81
N TRP A 7 -7.85 4.42 -11.14
CA TRP A 7 -8.31 4.05 -9.81
C TRP A 7 -7.14 3.77 -8.87
N HIS A 8 -7.10 4.51 -7.78
CA HIS A 8 -6.13 4.31 -6.71
C HIS A 8 -6.65 3.29 -5.69
N HIS A 9 -5.84 2.28 -5.41
CA HIS A 9 -6.09 1.34 -4.34
C HIS A 9 -5.65 1.94 -3.00
N ARG A 10 -6.54 1.90 -2.01
CA ARG A 10 -6.29 2.30 -0.63
C ARG A 10 -6.85 1.24 0.31
N LYS A 11 -6.29 1.13 1.51
CA LYS A 11 -6.86 0.32 2.60
C LYS A 11 -7.46 1.24 3.67
N VAL A 12 -8.63 0.84 4.17
CA VAL A 12 -9.25 1.43 5.37
C VAL A 12 -9.09 0.50 6.57
N ALA A 13 -9.31 1.04 7.77
CA ALA A 13 -9.28 0.25 9.00
C ALA A 13 -10.32 -0.89 8.97
N ASP A 14 -10.05 -1.98 9.68
CA ASP A 14 -10.90 -3.18 9.70
C ASP A 14 -12.34 -2.90 10.17
N ASN A 15 -12.50 -1.97 11.12
CA ASN A 15 -13.82 -1.54 11.61
C ASN A 15 -14.67 -0.81 10.55
N SER A 16 -14.05 -0.32 9.48
CA SER A 16 -14.72 0.34 8.36
C SER A 16 -14.87 -0.58 7.14
N ALA A 17 -14.69 -1.89 7.32
CA ALA A 17 -14.88 -2.86 6.24
C ALA A 17 -16.31 -2.80 5.68
N LYS A 18 -16.42 -2.77 4.35
CA LYS A 18 -17.71 -2.83 3.65
C LYS A 18 -17.70 -3.94 2.61
N ALA A 19 -18.89 -4.30 2.16
CA ALA A 19 -19.08 -5.35 1.18
C ALA A 19 -18.37 -5.03 -0.15
N CYS A 20 -17.61 -6.00 -0.66
CA CYS A 20 -17.02 -5.98 -1.99
C CYS A 20 -18.10 -5.78 -3.06
N TRP A 21 -17.83 -4.96 -4.07
CA TRP A 21 -18.79 -4.70 -5.14
C TRP A 21 -19.15 -5.95 -5.97
N ILE A 22 -18.28 -6.95 -6.03
CA ILE A 22 -18.45 -8.13 -6.89
C ILE A 22 -19.07 -9.30 -6.12
N CYS A 23 -18.45 -9.72 -5.01
CA CYS A 23 -18.91 -10.87 -4.23
C CYS A 23 -19.55 -10.53 -2.88
N TYR A 24 -19.66 -9.25 -2.55
CA TYR A 24 -20.28 -8.78 -1.30
C TYR A 24 -19.62 -9.28 0.00
N LYS A 25 -18.47 -9.94 -0.08
CA LYS A 25 -17.65 -10.28 1.10
C LYS A 25 -17.11 -8.99 1.74
N PRO A 26 -17.02 -8.92 3.08
CA PRO A 26 -16.46 -7.75 3.75
C PRO A 26 -14.99 -7.56 3.34
N SER A 27 -14.65 -6.32 2.99
CA SER A 27 -13.33 -5.95 2.49
C SER A 27 -12.90 -4.62 3.08
N THR A 28 -11.59 -4.46 3.28
CA THR A 28 -10.94 -3.21 3.67
C THR A 28 -10.24 -2.48 2.53
N SER A 29 -10.17 -3.11 1.35
CA SER A 29 -9.58 -2.52 0.15
C SER A 29 -10.61 -1.67 -0.60
N VAL A 30 -10.24 -0.45 -0.94
CA VAL A 30 -11.07 0.57 -1.58
C VAL A 30 -10.38 1.06 -2.85
N MET A 31 -11.12 1.09 -3.95
CA MET A 31 -10.72 1.74 -5.19
C MET A 31 -11.34 3.13 -5.24
N ILE A 32 -10.52 4.16 -5.43
CA ILE A 32 -10.95 5.56 -5.43
C ILE A 32 -10.41 6.27 -6.67
N THR A 33 -11.26 7.04 -7.34
CA THR A 33 -10.83 7.93 -8.42
C THR A 33 -10.01 9.11 -7.90
N PRO A 34 -9.03 9.64 -8.65
CA PRO A 34 -8.20 10.77 -8.19
C PRO A 34 -9.03 12.01 -7.83
N ASP A 35 -10.14 12.22 -8.53
CA ASP A 35 -11.08 13.32 -8.30
C ASP A 35 -12.03 13.11 -7.11
N ASN A 36 -11.95 11.97 -6.40
CA ASN A 36 -12.88 11.56 -5.34
C ASN A 36 -14.37 11.55 -5.75
N LYS A 37 -14.67 11.52 -7.05
CA LYS A 37 -16.04 11.49 -7.59
C LYS A 37 -16.72 10.16 -7.35
N ASP A 38 -15.94 9.09 -7.39
CA ASP A 38 -16.44 7.74 -7.21
C ASP A 38 -15.45 6.86 -6.44
N PHE A 39 -15.99 5.95 -5.62
CA PHE A 39 -15.25 4.97 -4.86
C PHE A 39 -16.04 3.67 -4.66
N PHE A 40 -15.34 2.56 -4.44
CA PHE A 40 -15.98 1.29 -4.09
C PHE A 40 -15.03 0.33 -3.39
N TYR A 41 -15.61 -0.63 -2.67
CA TYR A 41 -14.87 -1.65 -1.96
C TYR A 41 -14.65 -2.87 -2.84
N ILE A 42 -13.46 -3.47 -2.74
CA ILE A 42 -13.09 -4.69 -3.44
C ILE A 42 -12.34 -5.63 -2.52
N CYS A 43 -12.52 -6.94 -2.65
CA CYS A 43 -11.66 -7.90 -1.95
C CYS A 43 -10.37 -8.17 -2.73
N LEU A 44 -9.32 -8.61 -2.03
CA LEU A 44 -8.03 -8.91 -2.67
C LEU A 44 -8.15 -9.98 -3.77
N GLY A 45 -9.05 -10.95 -3.62
CA GLY A 45 -9.28 -11.98 -4.64
C GLY A 45 -9.77 -11.43 -5.99
N HIS A 46 -10.63 -10.41 -5.98
CA HIS A 46 -11.05 -9.74 -7.21
C HIS A 46 -10.08 -8.65 -7.68
N LEU A 47 -9.27 -8.11 -6.78
CA LEU A 47 -8.21 -7.19 -7.17
C LEU A 47 -7.09 -7.90 -7.94
N SER A 48 -6.81 -9.17 -7.63
CA SER A 48 -5.87 -10.01 -8.37
C SER A 48 -6.39 -10.53 -9.72
N ASP A 49 -7.68 -10.36 -10.01
CA ASP A 49 -8.30 -10.84 -11.23
C ASP A 49 -8.04 -9.89 -12.42
N LYS A 50 -7.28 -10.38 -13.41
CA LYS A 50 -6.93 -9.65 -14.63
C LYS A 50 -8.15 -9.27 -15.48
N THR A 51 -9.25 -10.02 -15.35
CA THR A 51 -10.50 -9.75 -16.07
C THR A 51 -11.30 -8.62 -15.43
N PHE A 52 -10.97 -8.25 -14.20
CA PHE A 52 -11.62 -7.15 -13.47
C PHE A 52 -10.81 -5.86 -13.56
N CYS A 53 -9.56 -5.89 -13.08
CA CYS A 53 -8.65 -4.75 -13.05
C CYS A 53 -7.31 -5.10 -13.69
N SER A 54 -6.81 -4.21 -14.54
CA SER A 54 -5.43 -4.21 -15.00
C SER A 54 -4.64 -3.17 -14.23
N PRO A 55 -3.51 -3.53 -13.61
CA PRO A 55 -2.53 -2.55 -13.15
C PRO A 55 -2.11 -1.64 -14.32
N ASP A 56 -2.00 -0.34 -14.08
CA ASP A 56 -1.59 0.58 -15.14
C ASP A 56 -0.13 0.36 -15.55
N PRO A 57 0.21 0.42 -16.85
CA PRO A 57 1.51 -0.01 -17.36
C PRO A 57 2.69 0.81 -16.82
N GLU A 58 2.52 2.11 -16.56
CA GLU A 58 3.56 2.96 -15.96
C GLU A 58 3.84 2.60 -14.49
N GLU A 59 2.80 2.24 -13.74
CA GLU A 59 2.93 1.80 -12.35
C GLU A 59 3.40 0.35 -12.23
N VAL A 60 3.10 -0.52 -13.20
CA VAL A 60 3.71 -1.86 -13.29
C VAL A 60 5.23 -1.74 -13.49
N ALA A 61 5.67 -0.81 -14.34
CA ALA A 61 7.08 -0.53 -14.53
C ALA A 61 7.72 0.06 -13.26
N ALA A 62 7.04 0.98 -12.57
CA ALA A 62 7.50 1.56 -11.31
C ALA A 62 7.55 0.54 -10.16
N ALA A 63 6.53 -0.33 -10.03
CA ALA A 63 6.47 -1.38 -9.03
C ALA A 63 7.51 -2.47 -9.30
N ALA A 64 7.75 -2.84 -10.57
CA ALA A 64 8.84 -3.74 -10.94
C ALA A 64 10.22 -3.12 -10.65
N ALA A 65 10.38 -1.82 -10.87
CA ALA A 65 11.62 -1.10 -10.52
C ALA A 65 11.82 -1.01 -9.01
N GLN A 66 10.75 -0.82 -8.22
CA GLN A 66 10.83 -0.83 -6.76
C GLN A 66 11.17 -2.22 -6.21
N LYS A 67 10.55 -3.28 -6.73
CA LYS A 67 10.89 -4.66 -6.33
C LYS A 67 12.35 -4.99 -6.60
N LYS A 68 12.85 -4.63 -7.79
CA LYS A 68 14.28 -4.79 -8.12
C LYS A 68 15.19 -3.99 -7.18
N LYS A 69 14.83 -2.76 -6.82
CA LYS A 69 15.59 -1.96 -5.85
C LYS A 69 15.58 -2.57 -4.46
N GLN A 70 14.45 -3.12 -4.01
CA GLN A 70 14.32 -3.78 -2.71
C GLN A 70 15.14 -5.08 -2.65
N GLU A 71 15.12 -5.88 -3.71
CA GLU A 71 15.96 -7.07 -3.83
C GLU A 71 17.45 -6.71 -3.79
N LEU A 72 17.86 -5.69 -4.56
CA LEU A 72 19.23 -5.19 -4.55
C LEU A 72 19.64 -4.62 -3.17
N GLU A 73 18.76 -3.89 -2.48
CA GLU A 73 19.03 -3.37 -1.14
C GLU A 73 19.16 -4.51 -0.11
N ALA A 74 18.32 -5.54 -0.19
CA ALA A 74 18.40 -6.71 0.69
C ALA A 74 19.69 -7.51 0.45
N GLU A 75 20.15 -7.60 -0.79
CA GLU A 75 21.41 -8.25 -1.14
C GLU A 75 22.62 -7.43 -0.65
N ILE A 76 22.58 -6.11 -0.82
CA ILE A 76 23.59 -5.19 -0.27
C ILE A 76 23.63 -5.28 1.27
N GLU A 77 22.50 -5.40 1.94
CA GLU A 77 22.44 -5.52 3.40
C GLU A 77 23.02 -6.84 3.90
N LYS A 78 22.78 -7.96 3.20
CA LYS A 78 23.42 -9.25 3.50
C LYS A 78 24.93 -9.17 3.33
N VAL A 79 25.40 -8.58 2.23
CA VAL A 79 26.85 -8.40 1.98
C VAL A 79 27.50 -7.51 3.03
N LYS A 80 26.82 -6.45 3.48
CA LYS A 80 27.31 -5.59 4.58
C LYS A 80 27.42 -6.37 5.89
N LYS A 81 26.40 -7.15 6.26
CA LYS A 81 26.41 -7.99 7.47
C LYS A 81 27.55 -9.02 7.44
N GLU A 82 27.74 -9.71 6.31
CA GLU A 82 28.84 -10.66 6.15
C GLU A 82 30.22 -9.98 6.20
N TYR A 83 30.36 -8.77 5.64
CA TYR A 83 31.61 -8.03 5.68
C TYR A 83 31.92 -7.54 7.10
N GLU A 84 30.94 -7.02 7.81
CA GLU A 84 31.07 -6.57 9.20
C GLU A 84 31.45 -7.73 10.12
N GLU A 85 30.80 -8.88 10.00
CA GLU A 85 31.13 -10.08 10.79
C GLU A 85 32.56 -10.58 10.50
N LYS A 86 32.98 -10.61 9.22
CA LYS A 86 34.37 -10.92 8.83
C LYS A 86 35.37 -9.90 9.40
N GLN A 87 35.03 -8.61 9.43
CA GLN A 87 35.88 -7.57 10.03
C GLN A 87 35.96 -7.69 11.55
N LYS A 88 34.87 -8.08 12.22
CA LYS A 88 34.86 -8.35 13.67
C LYS A 88 35.76 -9.52 14.01
N ILE A 89 35.62 -10.65 13.32
CA ILE A 89 36.48 -11.83 13.50
C ILE A 89 37.96 -11.47 13.25
N LYS A 90 38.26 -10.65 12.24
CA LYS A 90 39.63 -10.20 11.95
C LYS A 90 40.18 -9.26 13.02
N ARG A 91 39.34 -8.39 13.59
CA ARG A 91 39.70 -7.51 14.72
C ARG A 91 39.91 -8.30 16.00
N GLU A 92 39.08 -9.30 16.29
CA GLU A 92 39.24 -10.21 17.44
C GLU A 92 40.55 -11.02 17.34
N LYS A 93 40.87 -11.58 16.16
CA LYS A 93 42.15 -12.27 15.94
C LYS A 93 43.35 -11.34 16.15
N ARG A 94 43.26 -10.09 15.69
CA ARG A 94 44.31 -9.07 15.92
C ARG A 94 44.42 -8.63 17.38
N LYS A 95 43.31 -8.54 18.11
CA LYS A 95 43.30 -8.26 19.56
C LYS A 95 43.89 -9.44 20.35
N ALA A 96 43.69 -10.69 19.90
CA ALA A 96 44.27 -11.89 20.48
C ALA A 96 45.79 -12.02 20.24
N GLU A 97 46.30 -11.67 19.05
CA GLU A 97 47.75 -11.72 18.75
C GLU A 97 48.56 -10.57 19.39
N LYS A 98 47.95 -9.40 19.64
CA LYS A 98 48.61 -8.27 20.34
C LYS A 98 48.72 -8.43 21.86
N GLY A 99 48.39 -9.60 22.41
CA GLY A 99 48.48 -9.92 23.84
C GLY A 99 49.90 -10.16 24.37
N LYS A 100 50.96 -9.90 23.59
CA LYS A 100 52.35 -10.21 23.98
C LYS A 100 53.33 -9.04 24.14
N ASP A 101 52.94 -7.77 23.98
CA ASP A 101 53.81 -6.67 24.45
C ASP A 101 53.04 -5.41 24.89
N LYS A 102 53.60 -4.79 25.94
CA LYS A 102 53.14 -3.76 26.90
C LYS A 102 52.15 -2.66 26.43
N ASP A 103 51.05 -2.44 27.17
CA ASP A 103 50.87 -1.39 28.20
C ASP A 103 49.38 -1.38 28.69
N LYS A 104 49.13 -1.23 30.00
CA LYS A 104 47.92 -1.74 30.69
C LYS A 104 46.79 -0.73 30.96
N ASP A 105 47.02 0.58 30.86
CA ASP A 105 46.08 1.56 31.42
C ASP A 105 45.14 2.26 30.41
N ALA A 106 45.56 2.45 29.14
CA ALA A 106 44.72 3.05 28.11
C ALA A 106 43.75 2.06 27.42
N LYS A 107 44.09 0.77 27.42
CA LYS A 107 43.39 -0.28 26.65
C LYS A 107 42.02 -0.67 27.21
N LYS A 108 41.82 -0.52 28.53
CA LYS A 108 40.60 -1.00 29.21
C LYS A 108 39.39 -0.08 29.00
N LYS A 109 39.62 1.20 28.71
CA LYS A 109 38.55 2.21 28.53
C LYS A 109 38.00 2.23 27.10
N GLU A 110 38.85 1.97 26.09
CA GLU A 110 38.43 1.85 24.69
C GLU A 110 37.78 0.48 24.38
N GLU A 111 38.19 -0.59 25.07
CA GLU A 111 37.67 -1.94 24.82
C GLU A 111 36.25 -2.17 25.40
N ASP A 112 35.83 -1.36 26.37
CA ASP A 112 34.46 -1.34 26.90
C ASP A 112 33.52 -0.50 26.01
N GLN A 113 33.98 0.66 25.53
CA GLN A 113 33.22 1.50 24.58
C GLN A 113 32.98 0.80 23.23
N ASP A 114 33.99 0.11 22.68
CA ASP A 114 33.86 -0.69 21.45
C ASP A 114 32.80 -1.81 21.55
N LYS A 115 32.55 -2.35 22.75
CA LYS A 115 31.59 -3.44 22.98
C LYS A 115 30.17 -2.93 23.22
N GLU A 116 30.02 -1.76 23.83
CA GLU A 116 28.72 -1.09 23.98
C GLU A 116 28.22 -0.55 22.63
N ASP A 117 29.09 0.10 21.84
CA ASP A 117 28.72 0.63 20.52
C ASP A 117 28.37 -0.47 19.50
N GLU A 118 29.00 -1.65 19.60
CA GLU A 118 28.67 -2.81 18.75
C GLU A 118 27.34 -3.48 19.11
N LYS A 119 26.95 -3.51 20.39
CA LYS A 119 25.65 -4.05 20.82
C LYS A 119 24.52 -3.10 20.46
N GLU A 120 24.68 -1.80 20.72
CA GLU A 120 23.68 -0.80 20.36
C GLU A 120 23.41 -0.72 18.85
N ASN A 121 24.44 -0.82 18.00
CA ASN A 121 24.24 -0.85 16.55
C ASN A 121 23.53 -2.13 16.08
N SER A 122 23.81 -3.27 16.72
CA SER A 122 23.19 -4.55 16.36
C SER A 122 21.70 -4.61 16.71
N ASP A 123 21.29 -3.97 17.80
CA ASP A 123 19.90 -3.92 18.23
C ASP A 123 19.11 -2.85 17.45
N LYS A 124 19.72 -1.68 17.16
CA LYS A 124 19.13 -0.66 16.26
C LYS A 124 18.94 -1.20 14.84
N LEU A 125 19.86 -2.02 14.31
CA LEU A 125 19.73 -2.65 12.99
C LEU A 125 18.65 -3.74 12.94
N LYS A 126 18.42 -4.45 14.05
CA LYS A 126 17.33 -5.43 14.17
C LYS A 126 15.95 -4.76 14.31
N GLU A 127 15.87 -3.61 14.96
CA GLU A 127 14.63 -2.81 15.02
C GLU A 127 14.30 -2.18 13.66
N LEU A 128 15.30 -1.62 12.96
CA LEU A 128 15.08 -1.01 11.64
C LEU A 128 14.65 -2.03 10.58
N SER A 129 15.20 -3.25 10.62
CA SER A 129 14.84 -4.33 9.70
C SER A 129 13.42 -4.86 9.93
N LYS A 130 12.94 -4.90 11.18
CA LYS A 130 11.53 -5.23 11.48
C LYS A 130 10.57 -4.13 11.00
N SER A 131 10.93 -2.85 11.15
CA SER A 131 10.07 -1.75 10.68
C SER A 131 9.95 -1.65 9.15
N ARG A 132 10.94 -2.15 8.40
CA ARG A 132 10.94 -2.16 6.93
C ARG A 132 10.10 -3.29 6.35
N ASP A 133 10.02 -4.43 7.04
CA ASP A 133 9.25 -5.60 6.60
C ASP A 133 7.73 -5.35 6.66
N GLU A 134 7.25 -4.67 7.72
CA GLU A 134 5.84 -4.28 7.86
C GLU A 134 5.40 -3.18 6.88
N SER A 135 6.34 -2.41 6.31
CA SER A 135 6.05 -1.33 5.37
C SER A 135 6.28 -1.68 3.89
N GLN A 136 6.87 -2.84 3.57
CA GLN A 136 7.11 -3.30 2.20
C GLN A 136 6.18 -4.43 1.72
N ALA A 137 5.43 -5.08 2.60
CA ALA A 137 4.52 -6.18 2.23
C ALA A 137 3.29 -5.75 1.39
N ASP A 138 3.14 -4.46 1.05
CA ASP A 138 2.04 -3.91 0.25
C ASP A 138 2.52 -3.25 -1.07
N ALA A 139 3.66 -3.68 -1.62
CA ALA A 139 4.22 -3.20 -2.89
C ALA A 139 3.50 -3.80 -4.13
N GLY A 140 2.17 -3.80 -4.10
CA GLY A 140 1.35 -3.97 -5.30
C GLY A 140 1.25 -2.65 -6.09
N PRO A 141 0.93 -2.70 -7.39
CA PRO A 141 0.59 -1.49 -8.14
C PRO A 141 -0.50 -0.72 -7.40
N ARG A 142 -0.30 0.58 -7.14
CA ARG A 142 -1.29 1.38 -6.39
C ARG A 142 -2.35 1.98 -7.29
N ILE A 143 -2.15 1.92 -8.60
CA ILE A 143 -3.05 2.46 -9.61
C ILE A 143 -3.46 1.34 -10.56
N TYR A 144 -4.76 1.27 -10.82
CA TYR A 144 -5.40 0.29 -11.67
C TYR A 144 -6.37 0.97 -12.63
N SER A 145 -6.53 0.37 -13.80
CA SER A 145 -7.61 0.62 -14.73
C SER A 145 -8.62 -0.53 -14.69
N LEU A 146 -9.92 -0.21 -14.71
CA LEU A 146 -10.96 -1.22 -14.82
C LEU A 146 -11.06 -1.73 -16.24
N GLN A 147 -11.43 -2.99 -16.41
CA GLN A 147 -11.83 -3.49 -17.73
C GLN A 147 -13.10 -2.76 -18.23
N LYS A 148 -13.24 -2.68 -19.56
CA LYS A 148 -14.27 -1.86 -20.23
C LYS A 148 -15.68 -2.06 -19.70
N ASN A 149 -16.08 -3.31 -19.46
CA ASN A 149 -17.42 -3.65 -18.99
C ASN A 149 -17.68 -3.13 -17.57
N PHE A 150 -16.73 -3.34 -16.65
CA PHE A 150 -16.85 -2.86 -15.28
C PHE A 150 -16.81 -1.34 -15.20
N TYR A 151 -15.96 -0.71 -16.01
CA TYR A 151 -15.91 0.73 -16.12
C TYR A 151 -17.25 1.31 -16.62
N GLN A 152 -17.86 0.69 -17.64
CA GLN A 152 -19.18 1.09 -18.12
C GLN A 152 -20.25 0.94 -17.04
N MET A 153 -20.25 -0.16 -16.27
CA MET A 153 -21.17 -0.34 -15.14
C MET A 153 -21.02 0.75 -14.08
N ARG A 154 -19.81 1.26 -13.83
CA ARG A 154 -19.60 2.41 -12.92
C ARG A 154 -20.23 3.69 -13.49
N LEU A 155 -19.98 3.98 -14.76
CA LEU A 155 -20.56 5.14 -15.44
C LEU A 155 -22.09 5.10 -15.40
N ASP A 156 -22.68 3.93 -15.68
CA ASP A 156 -24.13 3.76 -15.67
C ASP A 156 -24.69 3.88 -14.24
N LYS A 157 -23.99 3.37 -13.22
CA LYS A 157 -24.39 3.55 -11.82
C LYS A 157 -24.43 5.02 -11.43
N ILE A 158 -23.42 5.82 -11.80
CA ILE A 158 -23.37 7.26 -11.54
C ILE A 158 -24.52 7.96 -12.27
N ARG A 159 -24.70 7.68 -13.56
CA ARG A 159 -25.77 8.27 -14.38
C ARG A 159 -27.16 7.93 -13.83
N ASN A 160 -27.37 6.67 -13.43
CA ASN A 160 -28.64 6.22 -12.85
C ASN A 160 -28.90 6.86 -11.49
N ALA A 161 -27.88 7.07 -10.67
CA ALA A 161 -28.00 7.80 -9.41
C ALA A 161 -28.39 9.28 -9.63
N GLU A 162 -27.80 9.94 -10.62
CA GLU A 162 -28.15 11.31 -11.00
C GLU A 162 -29.59 11.42 -11.52
N ILE A 163 -30.01 10.49 -12.40
CA ILE A 163 -31.37 10.42 -12.91
C ILE A 163 -32.36 10.16 -11.77
N ALA A 164 -32.07 9.22 -10.88
CA ALA A 164 -32.92 8.93 -9.73
C ALA A 164 -33.05 10.14 -8.80
N LYS A 165 -31.96 10.90 -8.57
CA LYS A 165 -31.99 12.15 -7.80
C LYS A 165 -32.89 13.19 -8.47
N ARG A 166 -32.72 13.43 -9.77
CA ARG A 166 -33.55 14.37 -10.55
C ARG A 166 -35.02 13.95 -10.57
N ASN A 167 -35.31 12.66 -10.72
CA ASN A 167 -36.67 12.14 -10.68
C ASN A 167 -37.29 12.33 -9.31
N ARG A 168 -36.54 12.08 -8.23
CA ARG A 168 -37.01 12.33 -6.86
C ARG A 168 -37.33 13.81 -6.61
N GLU A 169 -36.55 14.73 -7.17
CA GLU A 169 -36.82 16.17 -7.10
C GLU A 169 -38.09 16.54 -7.88
N ARG A 170 -38.27 15.99 -9.08
CA ARG A 170 -39.51 16.18 -9.86
C ARG A 170 -40.73 15.66 -9.12
N MET A 171 -40.67 14.46 -8.53
CA MET A 171 -41.79 13.85 -7.80
C MET A 171 -42.19 14.61 -6.53
N LYS A 172 -41.30 15.47 -6.00
CA LYS A 172 -41.63 16.40 -4.90
C LYS A 172 -42.44 17.61 -5.37
N ASN A 173 -42.43 17.92 -6.67
CA ASN A 173 -43.19 19.05 -7.21
C ASN A 173 -44.69 18.67 -7.28
N PRO A 174 -45.57 19.33 -6.50
CA PRO A 174 -47.00 19.00 -6.47
C PRO A 174 -47.70 19.22 -7.82
N THR A 175 -47.12 20.06 -8.69
CA THR A 175 -47.60 20.39 -10.04
C THR A 175 -47.21 19.35 -11.10
N LEU A 176 -46.41 18.34 -10.74
CA LEU A 176 -45.99 17.30 -11.70
C LEU A 176 -47.14 16.35 -12.06
N PHE A 177 -48.04 16.09 -11.12
CA PHE A 177 -49.16 15.17 -11.34
C PHE A 177 -50.35 15.93 -11.93
N PRO A 178 -51.01 15.39 -12.97
CA PRO A 178 -52.22 15.98 -13.49
C PRO A 178 -53.31 16.00 -12.41
N SER A 179 -53.96 17.14 -12.22
CA SER A 179 -55.13 17.24 -11.34
C SER A 179 -56.34 16.57 -11.99
N VAL A 180 -57.21 16.01 -11.16
CA VAL A 180 -58.48 15.43 -11.62
C VAL A 180 -59.36 16.56 -12.19
N PRO A 181 -59.98 16.38 -13.38
CA PRO A 181 -60.90 17.36 -13.94
C PRO A 181 -62.07 17.65 -12.99
N THR A 182 -62.33 18.91 -12.68
CA THR A 182 -63.39 19.36 -11.75
C THR A 182 -64.72 19.67 -12.45
N GLY A 183 -64.94 19.18 -13.67
CA GLY A 183 -66.21 19.32 -14.38
C GLY A 183 -67.14 18.16 -14.03
N ASN A 184 -68.27 18.45 -13.39
CA ASN A 184 -69.39 17.49 -13.36
C ASN A 184 -69.88 17.26 -14.81
N PRO A 185 -70.32 16.03 -15.14
CA PRO A 185 -70.76 15.67 -16.49
C PRO A 185 -71.95 16.49 -16.97
#